data_AF-A0A1B6L7I1-F1
#
_entry.id   AF-A0A1B6L7I1-F1
#
_cell.length_a   1.000
_cell.length_b   1.000
_cell.length_c   1.000
_cell.angle_alpha   90.00
_cell.angle_beta   90.00
_cell.angle_gamma   90.00
#
_symmetry.space_group_name_H-M   'P 1'
#
loop_
_entity.id
_entity.type
_entity.pdbx_description
1 polymer ?
#
loop_
_entity_poly.entity_id
_entity_poly.type
_entity_poly.pdbx_seq_one_letter_code
_entity_poly.pdbx_strand_id
1 'polypeptide(L)'
;RRCLRPRPARRAGKMEGYQLHSVRAASVNVFSVLTTLAVFFSLVYVALFKWRRRRLEKLASQLPGPPALPVIGNGLEFLGDPEEVMAKIVALCSRYESPFRIWIGPILLIVVSRPDDLQIVLNSSKTLEKDPLYRFFRNTVGTGLFSAPVEKWKRNRRAITPAFNSRLLEQFVPVFNQQNRVLVSKLSEKVGRGQFNVWDYISPATLDIICQTALGVDVKAQDDPESDFALALPRASELDYMRIQILAPP
;
A
#
# COMPACT_ATOMS: atom_id res chain seq x y z
N ARG A 1 8.33 23.19 86.48
CA ARG A 1 8.65 24.63 86.64
C ARG A 1 9.25 25.15 85.32
N ARG A 2 8.63 26.21 84.76
CA ARG A 2 9.02 27.16 83.68
C ARG A 2 9.43 26.65 82.27
N CYS A 3 8.39 26.58 81.43
CA CYS A 3 8.22 27.13 80.07
C CYS A 3 9.23 26.82 78.94
N LEU A 4 8.82 25.88 78.08
CA LEU A 4 9.29 25.65 76.71
C LEU A 4 8.98 26.85 75.80
N ARG A 5 9.96 27.34 75.03
CA ARG A 5 9.74 28.18 73.84
C ARG A 5 10.20 27.44 72.58
N PRO A 6 9.46 27.56 71.45
CA PRO A 6 9.55 26.61 70.35
C PRO A 6 10.66 26.96 69.34
N ARG A 7 11.29 25.93 68.76
CA ARG A 7 12.21 26.05 67.60
C ARG A 7 11.46 26.63 66.40
N PRO A 8 12.00 27.60 65.64
CA PRO A 8 11.40 28.00 64.37
C PRO A 8 11.76 26.99 63.27
N ALA A 9 11.01 25.91 63.17
CA ALA A 9 10.96 25.08 61.96
C ALA A 9 10.12 25.81 60.90
N ARG A 10 10.69 26.79 60.17
CA ARG A 10 9.90 27.51 59.13
C ARG A 10 10.66 28.15 57.96
N ARG A 11 11.95 27.84 57.75
CA ARG A 11 12.72 28.39 56.60
C ARG A 11 12.97 27.41 55.44
N ALA A 12 12.91 26.09 55.66
CA ALA A 12 13.15 25.11 54.59
C ALA A 12 12.01 25.06 53.55
N GLY A 13 10.75 24.94 53.99
CA GLY A 13 9.60 24.80 53.06
C GLY A 13 9.29 26.05 52.22
N LYS A 14 9.73 27.25 52.63
CA LYS A 14 9.54 28.48 51.84
C LYS A 14 10.55 28.62 50.70
N MET A 15 11.78 28.13 50.89
CA MET A 15 12.78 28.07 49.82
C MET A 15 12.48 26.94 48.81
N GLU A 16 12.02 25.77 49.27
CA GLU A 16 11.56 24.71 48.37
C GLU A 16 10.40 25.17 47.49
N GLY A 17 9.41 25.88 48.05
CA GLY A 17 8.30 26.45 47.27
C GLY A 17 8.73 27.48 46.22
N TYR A 18 9.63 28.40 46.56
CA TYR A 18 10.15 29.40 45.60
C TYR A 18 10.98 28.76 44.48
N GLN A 19 11.81 27.76 44.81
CA GLN A 19 12.57 27.00 43.81
C GLN A 19 11.63 26.20 42.90
N LEU A 20 10.60 25.55 43.45
CA LEU A 20 9.61 24.80 42.67
C LEU A 20 8.78 25.71 41.75
N HIS A 21 8.39 26.91 42.22
CA HIS A 21 7.67 27.90 41.40
C HIS A 21 8.54 28.52 40.31
N SER A 22 9.81 28.81 40.59
CA SER A 22 10.77 29.33 39.61
C SER A 22 11.07 28.31 38.51
N VAL A 23 11.32 27.05 38.89
CA VAL A 23 11.54 25.94 37.94
C VAL A 23 10.29 25.68 37.11
N ARG A 24 9.09 25.70 37.72
CA ARG A 24 7.82 25.58 36.98
C ARG A 24 7.61 26.73 35.99
N ALA A 25 7.81 27.97 36.39
CA ALA A 25 7.68 29.13 35.50
C ALA A 25 8.70 29.11 34.34
N ALA A 26 9.95 28.75 34.62
CA ALA A 26 10.97 28.58 33.59
C ALA A 26 10.61 27.44 32.61
N SER A 27 10.11 26.30 33.13
CA SER A 27 9.69 25.16 32.30
C SER A 27 8.48 25.50 31.41
N VAL A 28 7.52 26.29 31.90
CA VAL A 28 6.36 26.76 31.13
C VAL A 28 6.79 27.72 30.02
N ASN A 29 7.73 28.64 30.29
CA ASN A 29 8.25 29.56 29.29
C ASN A 29 9.02 28.83 28.19
N VAL A 30 9.87 27.86 28.56
CA VAL A 30 10.61 27.04 27.58
C VAL A 30 9.64 26.21 26.72
N PHE A 31 8.63 25.57 27.32
CA PHE A 31 7.62 24.83 26.56
C PHE A 31 6.85 25.73 25.58
N SER A 32 6.44 26.92 26.03
CA SER A 32 5.74 27.87 25.16
C SER A 32 6.60 28.33 23.97
N VAL A 33 7.88 28.62 24.18
CA VAL A 33 8.83 28.99 23.11
C VAL A 33 9.05 27.84 22.14
N LEU A 34 9.18 26.61 22.63
CA LEU A 34 9.31 25.43 21.77
C LEU A 34 8.04 25.21 20.92
N THR A 35 6.85 25.38 21.50
CA THR A 35 5.60 25.24 20.73
C THR A 35 5.42 26.32 19.68
N THR A 36 5.78 27.58 19.96
CA THR A 36 5.66 28.67 18.97
C THR A 36 6.66 28.52 17.84
N LEU A 37 7.91 28.13 18.15
CA LEU A 37 8.90 27.78 17.12
C LEU A 37 8.42 26.61 16.27
N ALA A 38 7.90 25.55 16.88
CA ALA A 38 7.34 24.40 16.16
C ALA A 38 6.22 24.83 15.20
N VAL A 39 5.25 25.62 15.66
CA VAL A 39 4.17 26.14 14.82
C VAL A 39 4.71 27.02 13.68
N PHE A 40 5.67 27.91 13.96
CA PHE A 40 6.30 28.74 12.94
C PHE A 40 6.99 27.90 11.86
N PHE A 41 7.83 26.93 12.25
CA PHE A 41 8.50 26.04 11.31
C PHE A 41 7.51 25.17 10.54
N SER A 42 6.42 24.70 11.17
CA SER A 42 5.35 23.98 10.49
C SER A 42 4.63 24.84 9.45
N LEU A 43 4.31 26.10 9.77
CA LEU A 43 3.68 27.03 8.82
C LEU A 43 4.60 27.36 7.65
N VAL A 44 5.88 27.63 7.92
CA VAL A 44 6.90 27.86 6.87
C VAL A 44 7.03 26.62 5.99
N TYR A 45 7.10 25.43 6.59
CA TYR A 45 7.15 24.16 5.86
C TYR A 45 5.93 23.97 4.95
N VAL A 46 4.71 24.19 5.46
CA VAL A 46 3.47 24.08 4.68
C VAL A 46 3.43 25.13 3.56
N ALA A 47 3.85 26.36 3.82
CA ALA A 47 3.90 27.42 2.82
C ALA A 47 4.90 27.09 1.70
N LEU A 48 6.10 26.62 2.04
CA LEU A 48 7.10 26.16 1.06
C LEU A 48 6.62 24.94 0.29
N PHE A 49 5.97 23.99 0.97
CA PHE A 49 5.39 22.80 0.35
C PHE A 49 4.31 23.17 -0.66
N LYS A 50 3.38 24.05 -0.29
CA LYS A 50 2.34 24.60 -1.17
C LYS A 50 2.94 25.39 -2.33
N TRP A 51 3.92 26.25 -2.07
CA TRP A 51 4.59 27.03 -3.10
C TRP A 51 5.29 26.15 -4.14
N ARG A 52 6.04 25.14 -3.69
CA ARG A 52 6.71 24.17 -4.57
C ARG A 52 5.71 23.40 -5.44
N ARG A 53 4.50 23.14 -4.93
CA ARG A 53 3.47 22.33 -5.59
C ARG A 53 2.38 23.13 -6.30
N ARG A 54 2.43 24.46 -6.26
CA ARG A 54 1.41 25.36 -6.86
C ARG A 54 1.04 25.02 -8.29
N ARG A 55 2.02 24.63 -9.11
CA ARG A 55 1.79 24.28 -10.53
C ARG A 55 0.99 22.99 -10.64
N LEU A 56 1.33 21.98 -9.84
CA LEU A 56 0.62 20.71 -9.80
C LEU A 56 -0.81 20.90 -9.31
N GLU A 57 -0.99 21.65 -8.22
CA GLU A 57 -2.33 21.95 -7.67
C GLU A 57 -3.19 22.73 -8.67
N LYS A 58 -2.62 23.71 -9.39
CA LYS A 58 -3.32 24.46 -10.45
C LYS A 58 -3.74 23.60 -11.64
N LEU A 59 -2.96 22.58 -11.99
CA LEU A 59 -3.33 21.63 -13.04
C LEU A 59 -4.40 20.66 -12.53
N ALA A 60 -4.23 20.15 -11.31
CA ALA A 60 -5.20 19.25 -10.69
C ALA A 60 -6.56 19.93 -10.49
N SER A 61 -6.61 21.21 -10.13
CA SER A 61 -7.87 21.94 -9.92
C SER A 61 -8.72 22.07 -11.20
N GLN A 62 -8.17 21.78 -12.38
CA GLN A 62 -8.92 21.75 -13.64
C GLN A 62 -9.72 20.44 -13.81
N LEU A 63 -9.39 19.41 -13.03
CA LEU A 63 -10.09 18.14 -13.03
C LEU A 63 -11.14 18.10 -11.93
N PRO A 64 -12.33 17.50 -12.20
CA PRO A 64 -13.30 17.20 -11.16
C PRO A 64 -12.71 16.21 -10.15
N GLY A 65 -13.31 16.11 -8.97
CA GLY A 65 -12.92 15.13 -7.95
C GLY A 65 -13.36 15.55 -6.55
N PRO A 66 -13.23 14.66 -5.56
CA PRO A 66 -13.63 14.94 -4.20
C PRO A 66 -12.86 16.12 -3.58
N PRO A 67 -13.53 16.85 -2.65
CA PRO A 67 -12.89 17.91 -1.90
C PRO A 67 -11.79 17.32 -1.01
N ALA A 68 -10.57 17.82 -1.16
CA ALA A 68 -9.39 17.27 -0.52
C ALA A 68 -9.01 18.10 0.72
N LEU A 69 -8.78 17.44 1.86
CA LEU A 69 -8.30 18.10 3.07
C LEU A 69 -6.86 18.64 2.88
N PRO A 70 -6.47 19.72 3.59
CA PRO A 70 -5.09 20.18 3.59
C PRO A 70 -4.14 19.07 4.03
N VAL A 71 -3.02 18.90 3.32
CA VAL A 71 -1.95 17.92 3.59
C VAL A 71 -2.35 16.45 3.37
N ILE A 72 -3.44 15.97 3.95
CA ILE A 72 -3.90 14.55 3.91
C ILE A 72 -4.72 14.23 2.65
N GLY A 73 -5.36 15.23 2.05
CA GLY A 73 -6.22 15.03 0.88
C GLY A 73 -7.47 14.22 1.20
N ASN A 74 -7.70 13.14 0.45
CA ASN A 74 -8.81 12.19 0.63
C ASN A 74 -8.32 10.88 1.26
N GLY A 75 -7.09 10.82 1.77
CA GLY A 75 -6.48 9.57 2.28
C GLY A 75 -7.34 8.87 3.34
N LEU A 76 -8.04 9.63 4.19
CA LEU A 76 -8.94 9.09 5.21
C LEU A 76 -10.12 8.30 4.63
N GLU A 77 -10.57 8.63 3.41
CA GLU A 77 -11.65 7.89 2.77
C GLU A 77 -11.21 6.48 2.39
N PHE A 78 -9.91 6.27 2.13
CA PHE A 78 -9.34 4.98 1.72
C PHE A 78 -8.75 4.18 2.89
N LEU A 79 -9.11 4.53 4.13
CA LEU A 79 -8.89 3.70 5.31
C LEU A 79 -9.99 2.66 5.45
N GLY A 80 -9.62 1.48 5.95
CA GLY A 80 -10.54 0.37 6.21
C GLY A 80 -10.17 -0.88 5.45
N ASP A 81 -11.13 -1.81 5.39
CA ASP A 81 -10.93 -3.09 4.72
C ASP A 81 -10.84 -2.93 3.20
N PRO A 82 -10.05 -3.76 2.49
CA PRO A 82 -9.85 -3.65 1.05
C PRO A 82 -11.15 -3.66 0.23
N GLU A 83 -12.15 -4.41 0.69
CA GLU A 83 -13.47 -4.47 0.05
C GLU A 83 -14.22 -3.13 0.14
N GLU A 84 -14.20 -2.49 1.32
CA GLU A 84 -14.79 -1.16 1.51
C GLU A 84 -14.06 -0.11 0.68
N VAL A 85 -12.72 -0.17 0.67
CA VAL A 85 -11.89 0.72 -0.15
C VAL A 85 -12.24 0.57 -1.63
N MET A 86 -12.40 -0.67 -2.12
CA MET A 86 -12.80 -0.94 -3.49
C MET A 86 -14.21 -0.41 -3.79
N ALA A 87 -15.17 -0.63 -2.89
CA ALA A 87 -16.52 -0.11 -3.03
C ALA A 87 -16.55 1.43 -3.12
N LYS A 88 -15.73 2.11 -2.30
CA LYS A 88 -15.56 3.58 -2.36
C LYS A 88 -14.96 4.03 -3.69
N ILE A 89 -13.97 3.32 -4.23
CA ILE A 89 -13.39 3.62 -5.55
C ILE A 89 -14.47 3.50 -6.65
N VAL A 90 -15.28 2.43 -6.63
CA VAL A 90 -16.39 2.23 -7.58
C VAL A 90 -17.43 3.35 -7.45
N ALA A 91 -17.77 3.74 -6.23
CA ALA A 91 -18.69 4.85 -5.98
C ALA A 91 -18.15 6.19 -6.52
N LEU A 92 -16.85 6.46 -6.37
CA LEU A 92 -16.21 7.66 -6.92
C LEU A 92 -16.25 7.67 -8.45
N CYS A 93 -15.98 6.52 -9.09
CA CYS A 93 -16.10 6.38 -10.55
C CYS A 93 -17.52 6.62 -11.08
N SER A 94 -18.54 6.37 -10.26
CA SER A 94 -19.94 6.64 -10.62
C SER A 94 -20.34 8.10 -10.37
N ARG A 95 -19.66 8.76 -9.42
CA ARG A 95 -19.98 10.12 -8.98
C ARG A 95 -19.28 11.21 -9.79
N TYR A 96 -18.06 10.96 -10.26
CA TYR A 96 -17.25 11.93 -10.99
C TYR A 96 -17.02 11.47 -12.43
N GLU A 97 -17.20 12.39 -13.37
CA GLU A 97 -16.86 12.13 -14.76
C GLU A 97 -15.34 11.98 -14.91
N SER A 98 -14.92 10.99 -15.69
CA SER A 98 -13.51 10.75 -15.97
C SER A 98 -12.99 11.67 -17.09
N PRO A 99 -11.75 12.18 -16.98
CA PRO A 99 -10.80 11.97 -15.90
C PRO A 99 -11.09 12.82 -14.65
N PHE A 100 -10.89 12.23 -13.47
CA PHE A 100 -11.04 12.94 -12.20
C PHE A 100 -9.83 12.71 -11.29
N ARG A 101 -9.61 13.63 -10.33
CA ARG A 101 -8.48 13.60 -9.41
C ARG A 101 -8.85 13.02 -8.05
N ILE A 102 -7.89 12.35 -7.43
CA ILE A 102 -7.89 11.97 -6.02
C ILE A 102 -6.54 12.37 -5.43
N TRP A 103 -6.55 13.00 -4.26
CA TRP A 103 -5.35 13.24 -3.47
C TRP A 103 -5.24 12.21 -2.35
N ILE A 104 -4.08 11.56 -2.21
CA ILE A 104 -3.72 10.74 -1.03
C ILE A 104 -2.47 11.37 -0.45
N GLY A 105 -2.64 12.14 0.61
CA GLY A 105 -1.60 13.00 1.16
C GLY A 105 -0.98 13.90 0.08
N PRO A 106 0.34 13.82 -0.14
CA PRO A 106 1.03 14.56 -1.19
C PRO A 106 0.87 13.94 -2.61
N ILE A 107 0.27 12.77 -2.77
CA ILE A 107 0.23 12.05 -4.04
C ILE A 107 -1.06 12.42 -4.79
N LEU A 108 -0.91 12.86 -6.04
CA LEU A 108 -2.03 13.08 -6.95
C LEU A 108 -2.25 11.82 -7.79
N LEU A 109 -3.42 11.22 -7.63
CA LEU A 109 -3.91 10.15 -8.48
C LEU A 109 -4.91 10.74 -9.48
N ILE A 110 -4.80 10.34 -10.74
CA ILE A 110 -5.75 10.69 -11.79
C ILE A 110 -6.42 9.40 -12.22
N VAL A 111 -7.73 9.32 -12.04
CA VAL A 111 -8.54 8.16 -12.41
C VAL A 111 -9.07 8.35 -13.82
N VAL A 112 -8.71 7.43 -14.71
CA VAL A 112 -9.13 7.41 -16.10
C VAL A 112 -9.94 6.13 -16.34
N SER A 113 -11.20 6.28 -16.74
CA SER A 113 -12.13 5.17 -16.97
C SER A 113 -12.79 5.21 -18.36
N ARG A 114 -12.71 6.33 -19.08
CA ARG A 114 -13.18 6.42 -20.48
C ARG A 114 -12.26 5.59 -21.39
N PRO A 115 -12.80 4.70 -22.24
CA PRO A 115 -11.98 3.86 -23.13
C PRO A 115 -11.03 4.66 -24.04
N ASP A 116 -11.51 5.77 -24.62
CA ASP A 116 -10.72 6.62 -25.52
C ASP A 116 -9.51 7.23 -24.80
N ASP A 117 -9.71 7.72 -23.57
CA ASP A 117 -8.64 8.29 -22.75
C ASP A 117 -7.66 7.21 -22.28
N LEU A 118 -8.17 6.04 -21.89
CA LEU A 118 -7.34 4.88 -21.54
C LEU A 118 -6.45 4.46 -22.72
N GLN A 119 -6.98 4.46 -23.95
CA GLN A 119 -6.20 4.15 -25.13
C GLN A 119 -5.04 5.13 -25.33
N ILE A 120 -5.26 6.42 -25.09
CA ILE A 120 -4.21 7.45 -25.18
C ILE A 120 -3.15 7.22 -24.09
N VAL A 121 -3.59 7.03 -22.84
CA VAL A 121 -2.69 6.88 -21.69
C VAL A 121 -1.88 5.59 -21.76
N LEU A 122 -2.50 4.46 -22.09
CA LEU A 122 -1.85 3.14 -22.10
C LEU A 122 -0.92 2.92 -23.30
N ASN A 123 -1.13 3.63 -24.42
CA ASN A 123 -0.25 3.56 -25.59
C ASN A 123 0.86 4.62 -25.61
N SER A 124 0.83 5.58 -24.68
CA SER A 124 1.84 6.63 -24.62
C SER A 124 3.17 6.10 -24.10
N SER A 125 4.26 6.37 -24.82
CA SER A 125 5.62 6.05 -24.35
C SER A 125 6.04 6.86 -23.12
N LYS A 126 5.31 7.95 -22.81
CA LYS A 126 5.58 8.83 -21.67
C LYS A 126 5.03 8.32 -20.34
N THR A 127 4.17 7.30 -20.36
CA THR A 127 3.46 6.74 -19.20
C THR A 127 3.88 5.31 -18.89
N LEU A 128 5.03 4.87 -19.44
CA LEU A 128 5.53 3.50 -19.25
C LEU A 128 6.12 3.23 -17.87
N GLU A 129 6.58 4.29 -17.18
CA GLU A 129 7.25 4.18 -15.89
C GLU A 129 6.29 3.71 -14.79
N LYS A 130 6.80 2.86 -13.89
CA LYS A 130 6.00 2.30 -12.81
C LYS A 130 5.87 3.30 -11.68
N ASP A 131 4.68 3.32 -11.08
CA ASP A 131 4.44 4.11 -9.89
C ASP A 131 5.40 3.70 -8.75
N PRO A 132 5.88 4.64 -7.91
CA PRO A 132 6.71 4.32 -6.75
C PRO A 132 6.18 3.21 -5.84
N LEU A 133 4.86 3.00 -5.79
CA LEU A 133 4.22 1.88 -5.07
C LEU A 133 4.75 0.51 -5.53
N TYR A 134 5.17 0.36 -6.78
CA TYR A 134 5.77 -0.89 -7.29
C TYR A 134 7.09 -1.25 -6.59
N ARG A 135 7.72 -0.31 -5.87
CA ARG A 135 8.95 -0.58 -5.11
C ARG A 135 8.70 -1.52 -3.93
N PHE A 136 7.50 -1.55 -3.35
CA PHE A 136 7.19 -2.43 -2.22
C PHE A 136 7.31 -3.90 -2.60
N PHE A 137 6.85 -4.25 -3.80
CA PHE A 137 6.95 -5.61 -4.33
C PHE A 137 8.37 -6.03 -4.73
N ARG A 138 9.33 -5.11 -4.83
CA ARG A 138 10.71 -5.46 -5.25
C ARG A 138 11.43 -6.36 -4.25
N ASN A 139 11.04 -6.28 -2.98
CA ASN A 139 11.61 -7.14 -1.95
C ASN A 139 11.17 -8.60 -2.09
N THR A 140 10.05 -8.83 -2.77
CA THR A 140 9.45 -10.16 -2.94
C THR A 140 9.76 -10.72 -4.32
N VAL A 141 9.45 -9.97 -5.38
CA VAL A 141 9.59 -10.44 -6.78
C VAL A 141 10.81 -9.84 -7.50
N GLY A 142 11.68 -9.15 -6.77
CA GLY A 142 12.88 -8.53 -7.34
C GLY A 142 12.55 -7.40 -8.31
N THR A 143 13.45 -7.17 -9.28
CA THR A 143 13.28 -6.19 -10.38
C THR A 143 13.05 -6.89 -11.72
N GLY A 144 11.98 -7.68 -11.76
CA GLY A 144 11.48 -8.40 -12.94
C GLY A 144 10.51 -7.58 -13.80
N LEU A 145 9.72 -8.24 -14.65
CA LEU A 145 8.79 -7.56 -15.58
C LEU A 145 7.74 -6.68 -14.86
N PHE A 146 7.34 -7.04 -13.65
CA PHE A 146 6.31 -6.33 -12.90
C PHE A 146 6.80 -4.99 -12.32
N SER A 147 8.02 -4.94 -11.78
CA SER A 147 8.51 -3.85 -10.91
C SER A 147 9.75 -3.11 -11.45
N ALA A 148 10.33 -3.57 -12.56
CA ALA A 148 11.53 -3.00 -13.16
C ALA A 148 11.28 -1.60 -13.75
N PRO A 149 12.28 -0.71 -13.72
CA PRO A 149 12.24 0.55 -14.47
C PRO A 149 12.18 0.29 -15.98
N VAL A 150 11.70 1.28 -16.74
CA VAL A 150 11.34 1.12 -18.17
C VAL A 150 12.44 0.50 -19.01
N GLU A 151 13.69 0.93 -18.86
CA GLU A 151 14.79 0.44 -19.68
C GLU A 151 15.10 -1.05 -19.43
N LYS A 152 15.05 -1.49 -18.17
CA LYS A 152 15.20 -2.91 -17.83
C LYS A 152 13.96 -3.71 -18.25
N TRP A 153 12.77 -3.14 -18.07
CA TRP A 153 11.51 -3.74 -18.47
C TRP A 153 11.45 -4.03 -19.97
N LYS A 154 11.82 -3.07 -20.84
CA LYS A 154 11.83 -3.23 -22.31
C LYS A 154 12.67 -4.44 -22.72
N ARG A 155 13.89 -4.55 -22.17
CA ARG A 155 14.80 -5.66 -22.44
C ARG A 155 14.21 -7.00 -21.98
N ASN A 156 13.72 -7.07 -20.74
CA ASN A 156 13.13 -8.28 -20.20
C ASN A 156 11.88 -8.71 -20.96
N ARG A 157 11.01 -7.76 -21.32
CA ARG A 157 9.79 -8.04 -22.10
C ARG A 157 10.13 -8.60 -23.47
N ARG A 158 11.11 -8.03 -24.16
CA ARG A 158 11.56 -8.53 -25.47
C ARG A 158 12.07 -9.98 -25.38
N ALA A 159 12.78 -10.32 -24.31
CA ALA A 159 13.29 -11.67 -24.09
C ALA A 159 12.18 -12.69 -23.77
N ILE A 160 11.17 -12.30 -23.00
CA ILE A 160 10.11 -13.21 -22.51
C ILE A 160 8.95 -13.36 -23.51
N THR A 161 8.64 -12.34 -24.31
CA THR A 161 7.48 -12.35 -25.23
C THR A 161 7.40 -13.60 -26.12
N PRO A 162 8.50 -14.14 -26.67
CA PRO A 162 8.45 -15.38 -27.45
C PRO A 162 7.89 -16.58 -26.69
N ALA A 163 8.00 -16.63 -25.36
CA ALA A 163 7.46 -17.71 -24.53
C ALA A 163 5.92 -17.67 -24.37
N PHE A 164 5.25 -16.65 -24.92
CA PHE A 164 3.79 -16.50 -24.86
C PHE A 164 3.15 -16.51 -26.25
N ASN A 165 3.84 -17.05 -27.26
CA ASN A 165 3.24 -17.26 -28.58
C ASN A 165 2.29 -18.47 -28.56
N SER A 166 1.26 -18.46 -29.41
CA SER A 166 0.21 -19.49 -29.45
C SER A 166 0.75 -20.91 -29.59
N ARG A 167 1.78 -21.10 -30.44
CA ARG A 167 2.39 -22.42 -30.67
C ARG A 167 3.05 -22.99 -29.42
N LEU A 168 3.59 -22.16 -28.54
CA LEU A 168 4.12 -22.63 -27.25
C LEU A 168 3.00 -22.89 -26.24
N LEU A 169 1.98 -22.04 -26.21
CA LEU A 169 0.82 -22.24 -25.33
C LEU A 169 0.08 -23.55 -25.63
N GLU A 170 -0.04 -23.92 -26.91
CA GLU A 170 -0.63 -25.20 -27.32
C GLU A 170 0.12 -26.42 -26.75
N GLN A 171 1.44 -26.31 -26.58
CA GLN A 171 2.26 -27.36 -25.97
C GLN A 171 2.01 -27.53 -24.47
N PHE A 172 1.40 -26.55 -23.81
CA PHE A 172 1.05 -26.61 -22.39
C PHE A 172 -0.31 -27.26 -22.12
N VAL A 173 -1.16 -27.44 -23.14
CA VAL A 173 -2.49 -28.07 -23.01
C VAL A 173 -2.44 -29.45 -22.35
N PRO A 174 -1.48 -30.35 -22.67
CA PRO A 174 -1.35 -31.62 -21.96
C PRO A 174 -1.14 -31.46 -20.45
N VAL A 175 -0.32 -30.49 -20.03
CA VAL A 175 -0.08 -30.18 -18.61
C VAL A 175 -1.34 -29.66 -17.95
N PHE A 176 -2.07 -28.74 -18.61
CA PHE A 176 -3.35 -28.25 -18.09
C PHE A 176 -4.35 -29.39 -17.88
N ASN A 177 -4.47 -30.29 -18.85
CA ASN A 177 -5.37 -31.44 -18.75
C ASN A 177 -4.94 -32.41 -17.64
N GLN A 178 -3.64 -32.66 -17.49
CA GLN A 178 -3.11 -33.51 -16.42
C GLN A 178 -3.47 -32.95 -15.05
N GLN A 179 -3.14 -31.68 -14.79
CA GLN A 179 -3.39 -31.07 -13.48
C GLN A 179 -4.90 -30.87 -13.21
N ASN A 180 -5.69 -30.56 -14.24
CA ASN A 180 -7.14 -30.45 -14.10
C ASN A 180 -7.81 -31.80 -13.79
N ARG A 181 -7.27 -32.93 -14.24
CA ARG A 181 -7.80 -34.26 -13.85
C ARG A 181 -7.63 -34.50 -12.34
N VAL A 182 -6.49 -34.10 -11.77
CA VAL A 182 -6.25 -34.16 -10.32
C VAL A 182 -7.25 -33.27 -9.58
N LEU A 183 -7.41 -32.03 -10.04
CA LEU A 183 -8.36 -31.08 -9.47
C LEU A 183 -9.80 -31.64 -9.49
N VAL A 184 -10.25 -32.14 -10.65
CA VAL A 184 -11.60 -32.72 -10.80
C VAL A 184 -11.79 -33.93 -9.90
N SER A 185 -10.77 -34.78 -9.76
CA SER A 185 -10.81 -35.91 -8.82
C SER A 185 -11.06 -35.42 -7.39
N LYS A 186 -10.28 -34.44 -6.91
CA LYS A 186 -10.43 -33.89 -5.55
C LYS A 186 -11.78 -33.19 -5.33
N LEU A 187 -12.27 -32.46 -6.33
CA LEU A 187 -13.58 -31.82 -6.28
C LEU A 187 -14.73 -32.84 -6.30
N SER A 188 -14.57 -33.96 -7.01
CA SER A 188 -15.59 -35.02 -7.06
C SER A 188 -15.90 -35.60 -5.68
N GLU A 189 -14.90 -35.65 -4.80
CA GLU A 189 -15.07 -36.11 -3.41
C GLU A 189 -15.95 -35.18 -2.56
N LYS A 190 -16.18 -33.94 -3.01
CA LYS A 190 -17.04 -32.97 -2.32
C LYS A 190 -18.48 -32.99 -2.78
N VAL A 191 -18.78 -33.72 -3.86
CA VAL A 191 -20.16 -33.84 -4.38
C VAL A 191 -21.07 -34.44 -3.30
N GLY A 192 -22.18 -33.75 -3.02
CA GLY A 192 -23.15 -34.16 -1.99
C GLY A 192 -22.70 -33.94 -0.54
N ARG A 193 -21.53 -33.32 -0.30
CA ARG A 193 -20.98 -33.09 1.05
C ARG A 193 -21.20 -31.68 1.60
N GLY A 194 -22.09 -30.90 0.97
CA GLY A 194 -22.41 -29.54 1.38
C GLY A 194 -21.50 -28.48 0.75
N GLN A 195 -21.44 -27.32 1.39
CA GLN A 195 -20.64 -26.18 0.92
C GLN A 195 -19.17 -26.34 1.31
N PHE A 196 -18.27 -25.89 0.44
CA PHE A 196 -16.84 -25.87 0.68
C PHE A 196 -16.21 -24.69 -0.05
N ASN A 197 -15.01 -24.28 0.36
CA ASN A 197 -14.26 -23.23 -0.31
C ASN A 197 -13.52 -23.82 -1.53
N VAL A 198 -13.85 -23.35 -2.73
CA VAL A 198 -13.21 -23.82 -3.97
C VAL A 198 -11.78 -23.29 -4.13
N TRP A 199 -11.45 -22.18 -3.46
CA TRP A 199 -10.12 -21.58 -3.51
C TRP A 199 -9.02 -22.53 -3.04
N ASP A 200 -9.31 -23.32 -2.01
CA ASP A 200 -8.40 -24.32 -1.42
C ASP A 200 -8.00 -25.42 -2.42
N TYR A 201 -8.74 -25.56 -3.52
CA TYR A 201 -8.48 -26.53 -4.58
C TYR A 201 -7.91 -25.87 -5.84
N ILE A 202 -8.44 -24.71 -6.23
CA ILE A 202 -8.01 -24.00 -7.45
C ILE A 202 -6.61 -23.41 -7.28
N SER A 203 -6.29 -22.84 -6.11
CA SER A 203 -5.00 -22.18 -5.88
C SER A 203 -3.82 -23.16 -6.03
N PRO A 204 -3.81 -24.34 -5.37
CA PRO A 204 -2.74 -25.32 -5.57
C PRO A 204 -2.67 -25.89 -6.99
N ALA A 205 -3.82 -26.14 -7.64
CA ALA A 205 -3.86 -26.60 -9.03
C ALA A 205 -3.23 -25.59 -10.00
N THR A 206 -3.50 -24.30 -9.77
CA THR A 206 -2.91 -23.21 -10.56
C THR A 206 -1.39 -23.15 -10.34
N LEU A 207 -0.94 -23.38 -9.10
CA LEU A 207 0.47 -23.43 -8.76
C LEU A 207 1.20 -24.58 -9.48
N ASP A 208 0.62 -25.79 -9.48
CA ASP A 208 1.17 -26.94 -10.21
C ASP A 208 1.27 -26.65 -11.70
N ILE A 209 0.22 -26.07 -12.29
CA ILE A 209 0.20 -25.70 -13.71
C ILE A 209 1.33 -24.71 -14.03
N ILE A 210 1.46 -23.61 -13.29
CA ILE A 210 2.48 -22.58 -13.61
C ILE A 210 3.89 -23.10 -13.36
N CYS A 211 4.13 -23.86 -12.29
CA CYS A 211 5.44 -24.45 -12.02
C CYS A 211 5.85 -25.46 -13.08
N GLN A 212 4.93 -26.32 -13.52
CA GLN A 212 5.26 -27.34 -14.50
C GLN A 212 5.45 -26.74 -15.90
N THR A 213 4.64 -25.75 -16.28
CA THR A 213 4.73 -25.11 -17.61
C THR A 213 5.87 -24.10 -17.72
N ALA A 214 6.07 -23.25 -16.72
CA ALA A 214 7.04 -22.15 -16.78
C ALA A 214 8.39 -22.49 -16.16
N LEU A 215 8.43 -23.35 -15.14
CA LEU A 215 9.67 -23.72 -14.43
C LEU A 215 10.15 -25.14 -14.78
N GLY A 216 9.28 -25.96 -15.40
CA GLY A 216 9.59 -27.36 -15.71
C GLY A 216 9.65 -28.25 -14.47
N VAL A 217 9.03 -27.85 -13.36
CA VAL A 217 9.08 -28.56 -12.07
C VAL A 217 7.67 -28.94 -11.64
N ASP A 218 7.51 -30.19 -11.22
CA ASP A 218 6.30 -30.71 -10.59
C ASP A 218 6.41 -30.52 -9.07
N VAL A 219 5.67 -29.54 -8.53
CA VAL A 219 5.70 -29.19 -7.10
C VAL A 219 4.64 -29.96 -6.30
N LYS A 220 3.67 -30.59 -6.98
CA LYS A 220 2.59 -31.39 -6.37
C LYS A 220 1.84 -30.67 -5.25
N ALA A 221 1.63 -29.37 -5.41
CA ALA A 221 0.95 -28.51 -4.45
C ALA A 221 -0.49 -28.98 -4.18
N GLN A 222 -1.16 -29.62 -5.15
CA GLN A 222 -2.48 -30.20 -4.92
C GLN A 222 -2.47 -31.35 -3.91
N ASP A 223 -1.37 -32.10 -3.78
CA ASP A 223 -1.23 -33.22 -2.85
C ASP A 223 -0.62 -32.80 -1.51
N ASP A 224 0.33 -31.87 -1.55
CA ASP A 224 0.96 -31.27 -0.38
C ASP A 224 0.82 -29.73 -0.38
N PRO A 225 -0.36 -29.21 0.00
CA PRO A 225 -0.62 -27.78 0.02
C PRO A 225 0.18 -27.03 1.10
N GLU A 226 0.77 -27.75 2.05
CA GLU A 226 1.58 -27.21 3.14
C GLU A 226 3.08 -27.22 2.83
N SER A 227 3.46 -27.53 1.59
CA SER A 227 4.85 -27.44 1.16
C SER A 227 5.40 -26.02 1.35
N ASP A 228 6.68 -25.91 1.71
CA ASP A 228 7.36 -24.63 1.94
C ASP A 228 7.14 -23.64 0.79
N PHE A 229 7.13 -24.14 -0.44
CA PHE A 229 6.93 -23.33 -1.63
C PHE A 229 5.47 -22.83 -1.77
N ALA A 230 4.48 -23.68 -1.51
CA ALA A 230 3.07 -23.30 -1.55
C ALA A 230 2.72 -22.26 -0.48
N LEU A 231 3.31 -22.39 0.71
CA LEU A 231 3.12 -21.44 1.83
C LEU A 231 3.90 -20.13 1.66
N ALA A 232 5.02 -20.16 0.94
CA ALA A 232 5.83 -18.95 0.73
C ALA A 232 5.09 -17.87 -0.06
N LEU A 233 4.24 -18.23 -1.03
CA LEU A 233 3.50 -17.27 -1.87
C LEU A 233 2.46 -16.42 -1.13
N PRO A 234 1.51 -17.00 -0.36
CA PRO A 234 0.59 -16.21 0.45
C PRO A 234 1.35 -15.38 1.49
N ARG A 235 2.38 -15.97 2.11
CA ARG A 235 3.19 -15.26 3.11
C ARG A 235 3.92 -14.03 2.53
N ALA A 236 4.48 -14.18 1.33
CA ALA A 236 5.09 -13.09 0.60
C ALA A 236 4.08 -11.97 0.27
N SER A 237 2.87 -12.34 -0.12
CA SER A 237 1.78 -11.40 -0.42
C SER A 237 1.34 -10.63 0.83
N GLU A 238 1.21 -11.30 1.98
CA GLU A 238 0.92 -10.65 3.28
C GLU A 238 2.02 -9.64 3.66
N LEU A 239 3.29 -10.01 3.51
CA LEU A 239 4.41 -9.13 3.84
C LEU A 239 4.43 -7.87 2.95
N ASP A 240 4.12 -8.02 1.67
CA ASP A 240 4.01 -6.87 0.76
C ASP A 240 2.82 -5.98 1.13
N TYR A 241 1.67 -6.58 1.48
CA TYR A 241 0.51 -5.84 1.97
C TYR A 241 0.83 -5.02 3.23
N MET A 242 1.47 -5.65 4.24
CA MET A 242 1.87 -4.98 5.48
C MET A 242 2.84 -3.82 5.20
N ARG A 243 3.78 -3.98 4.26
CA ARG A 243 4.71 -2.90 3.88
C ARG A 243 4.01 -1.72 3.24
N ILE A 244 3.03 -1.98 2.38
CA ILE A 244 2.23 -0.92 1.76
C ILE A 244 1.49 -0.13 2.85
N GLN A 245 0.88 -0.82 3.82
CA GLN A 245 0.17 -0.15 4.92
C GLN A 245 1.09 0.65 5.85
N ILE A 246 2.28 0.13 6.20
CA ILE A 246 3.20 0.79 7.14
C ILE A 246 3.93 1.99 6.51
N LEU A 247 4.33 1.89 5.24
CA LEU A 247 5.19 2.89 4.59
C LEU A 247 4.44 3.88 3.70
N ALA A 248 3.16 3.63 3.43
CA ALA A 248 2.21 4.63 2.93
C ALA A 248 1.12 4.89 3.99
N PRO A 249 1.49 5.40 5.19
CA PRO A 249 0.47 5.84 6.13
C PRO A 249 -0.35 6.97 5.50
N PRO A 250 -1.64 7.09 5.86
CA PRO A 250 -2.52 8.15 5.37
C PRO A 250 -1.96 9.57 5.58
#